data_AF-A0A7R9ZX25-F1
#
_entry.id   AF-A0A7R9ZX25-F1
#
_cell.length_a   1.000
_cell.length_b   1.000
_cell.length_c   1.000
_cell.angle_alpha   90.00
_cell.angle_beta   90.00
_cell.angle_gamma   90.00
#
_symmetry.space_group_name_H-M   'P 1'
#
loop_
_entity.id
_entity.type
_entity.pdbx_description
1 polymer ?
#
loop_
_entity_poly.entity_id
_entity_poly.type
_entity_poly.pdbx_seq_one_letter_code
_entity_poly.pdbx_strand_id
1 'polypeptide(L)'
;MLEAAPGPDRPRRERRLEVVVLAARGLAGAGRRKVQLTLVSARDPEGEAFGAKVSPWTQAASGGSGSGRLRFGQRGLCCSFPLETSQGAPALAADVRFADATRLRVRLLASMVPSQNAVLRAAAKILPSSITDGVSKELDEVTADVEAEVLIPLANILSGRTGFAADRALGGWVPLRPSTVGSEDGRGATRCEEEPPLSLWMQMYAVPDHEAMLPKLQAQLEEERARQDRLGGAQRQPGPGSAGDTACARPAQAPAGGSSAAGAARP
;
A
#
# COMPACT_ATOMS: atom_id res chain seq x y z
N MET A 1 -41.98 43.38 -14.48
CA MET A 1 -40.71 42.64 -14.30
C MET A 1 -40.71 42.12 -12.89
N LEU A 2 -40.87 40.80 -12.70
CA LEU A 2 -40.82 40.16 -11.39
C LEU A 2 -39.36 39.78 -11.10
N GLU A 3 -38.77 40.45 -10.11
CA GLU A 3 -37.50 40.04 -9.50
C GLU A 3 -37.68 38.66 -8.88
N ALA A 4 -36.93 37.68 -9.38
CA ALA A 4 -36.91 36.34 -8.82
C ALA A 4 -36.27 36.40 -7.42
N ALA A 5 -37.03 35.97 -6.41
CA ALA A 5 -36.55 35.91 -5.04
C ALA A 5 -35.26 35.07 -4.94
N PRO A 6 -34.25 35.49 -4.15
CA PRO A 6 -33.06 34.69 -3.90
C PRO A 6 -33.48 33.36 -3.27
N GLY A 7 -33.20 32.27 -3.99
CA GLY A 7 -33.50 30.92 -3.51
C GLY A 7 -32.81 30.63 -2.17
N PRO A 8 -33.30 29.63 -1.41
CA PRO A 8 -32.76 29.32 -0.09
C PRO A 8 -31.25 29.13 -0.18
N ASP A 9 -30.52 29.92 0.62
CA ASP A 9 -29.08 29.85 0.80
C ASP A 9 -28.69 28.38 0.94
N ARG A 10 -28.14 27.80 -0.13
CA ARG A 10 -27.49 26.50 -0.01
C ARG A 10 -26.40 26.73 1.03
N PRO A 11 -26.31 25.92 2.10
CA PRO A 11 -25.24 26.06 3.07
C PRO A 11 -23.94 26.08 2.27
N ARG A 12 -23.19 27.19 2.36
CA ARG A 12 -21.91 27.35 1.67
C ARG A 12 -21.09 26.14 2.08
N ARG A 13 -20.93 25.18 1.17
CA ARG A 13 -20.12 23.99 1.42
C ARG A 13 -18.72 24.53 1.66
N GLU A 14 -18.26 24.40 2.90
CA GLU A 14 -16.93 24.84 3.29
C GLU A 14 -15.90 24.30 2.30
N ARG A 15 -15.00 25.15 1.82
CA ARG A 15 -13.95 24.73 0.90
C ARG A 15 -13.00 23.80 1.63
N ARG A 16 -13.08 22.51 1.31
CA ARG A 16 -12.17 21.48 1.80
C ARG A 16 -11.66 20.66 0.64
N LEU A 17 -10.40 20.27 0.70
CA LEU A 17 -9.85 19.26 -0.18
C LEU A 17 -10.03 17.90 0.48
N GLU A 18 -10.91 17.06 -0.05
CA GLU A 18 -10.93 15.65 0.34
C GLU A 18 -10.09 14.85 -0.64
N VAL A 19 -9.14 14.07 -0.12
CA VAL A 19 -8.31 13.16 -0.91
C VAL A 19 -8.69 11.73 -0.57
N VAL A 20 -9.00 10.96 -1.61
CA VAL A 20 -9.26 9.52 -1.50
C VAL A 20 -8.14 8.76 -2.19
N VAL A 21 -7.40 7.94 -1.44
CA VAL A 21 -6.35 7.05 -1.95
C VAL A 21 -6.82 5.61 -1.83
N LEU A 22 -7.06 4.94 -2.95
CA LEU A 22 -7.64 3.60 -2.92
C LEU A 22 -6.58 2.50 -2.97
N ALA A 23 -5.68 2.60 -3.95
CA ALA A 23 -4.73 1.54 -4.24
C ALA A 23 -3.41 2.05 -4.82
N ALA A 24 -2.36 1.24 -4.66
CA ALA A 24 -1.09 1.35 -5.36
C ALA A 24 -0.84 0.12 -6.23
N ARG A 25 -0.09 0.27 -7.31
CA ARG A 25 0.34 -0.83 -8.19
C ARG A 25 1.81 -0.69 -8.59
N GLY A 26 2.45 -1.82 -8.90
CA GLY A 26 3.85 -1.90 -9.31
C GLY A 26 4.83 -1.80 -8.14
N LEU A 27 4.39 -2.24 -6.96
CA LEU A 27 5.22 -2.37 -5.77
C LEU A 27 6.21 -3.52 -5.94
N ALA A 28 7.46 -3.30 -5.57
CA ALA A 28 8.52 -4.31 -5.55
C ALA A 28 8.71 -4.86 -4.13
N GLY A 29 8.91 -6.18 -3.99
CA GLY A 29 9.28 -6.80 -2.71
C GLY A 29 8.15 -7.03 -1.71
N ALA A 30 8.45 -7.83 -0.70
CA ALA A 30 7.56 -8.16 0.41
C ALA A 30 7.72 -7.12 1.54
N GLY A 31 6.61 -6.52 1.97
CA GLY A 31 6.64 -5.47 3.00
C GLY A 31 5.26 -4.87 3.24
N ARG A 32 5.09 -4.24 4.40
CA ARG A 32 3.91 -3.41 4.68
C ARG A 32 4.15 -2.02 4.14
N ARG A 33 3.10 -1.39 3.63
CA ARG A 33 3.16 -0.01 3.14
C ARG A 33 2.11 0.86 3.79
N LYS A 34 2.41 2.14 3.86
CA LYS A 34 1.55 3.19 4.39
C LYS A 34 1.65 4.40 3.50
N VAL A 35 0.52 5.05 3.23
CA VAL A 35 0.50 6.32 2.51
C VAL A 35 0.41 7.46 3.51
N GLN A 36 1.17 8.50 3.24
CA GLN A 36 1.14 9.77 3.97
C GLN A 36 0.87 10.91 2.99
N LEU A 37 -0.12 11.73 3.34
CA LEU A 37 -0.52 12.93 2.61
C LEU A 37 -0.29 14.16 3.48
N THR A 38 0.31 15.20 2.91
CA THR A 38 0.58 16.45 3.62
C THR A 38 0.51 17.62 2.66
N LEU A 39 -0.04 18.77 3.08
CA LEU A 39 0.08 20.01 2.32
C LEU A 39 1.36 20.74 2.74
N VAL A 40 2.25 20.99 1.78
CA VAL A 40 3.55 21.63 1.99
C VAL A 40 3.66 22.90 1.17
N SER A 41 4.40 23.88 1.67
CA SER A 41 4.69 25.13 0.97
C SER A 41 6.09 25.61 1.30
N ALA A 42 6.59 26.65 0.62
CA ALA A 42 7.86 27.26 0.98
C ALA A 42 7.89 27.83 2.42
N ARG A 43 6.73 28.18 2.98
CA ARG A 43 6.59 28.69 4.36
C ARG A 43 6.33 27.59 5.39
N ASP A 44 6.00 26.39 4.93
CA ASP A 44 5.74 25.22 5.75
C ASP A 44 6.22 23.98 4.99
N PRO A 45 7.55 23.77 4.92
CA PRO A 45 8.15 22.74 4.07
C PRO A 45 7.80 21.32 4.55
N GLU A 46 7.57 21.16 5.86
CA GLU A 46 7.16 19.88 6.44
C GLU A 46 5.64 19.70 6.52
N GLY A 47 4.88 20.77 6.31
CA GLY A 47 3.42 20.73 6.31
C GLY A 47 2.82 20.51 7.69
N GLU A 48 3.49 21.04 8.72
CA GLU A 48 3.09 20.89 10.13
C GLU A 48 1.74 21.56 10.39
N ALA A 49 1.45 22.66 9.69
CA ALA A 49 0.24 23.44 9.90
C ALA A 49 -1.04 22.62 9.66
N PHE A 50 -1.03 21.77 8.63
CA PHE A 50 -2.15 20.89 8.28
C PHE A 50 -2.04 19.50 8.90
N GLY A 51 -0.83 19.13 9.30
CA GLY A 51 -0.47 17.79 9.75
C GLY A 51 -0.49 16.74 8.65
N ALA A 52 0.11 15.60 8.95
CA ALA A 52 0.09 14.44 8.08
C ALA A 52 -1.24 13.66 8.21
N LYS A 53 -1.82 13.26 7.08
CA LYS A 53 -2.93 12.30 7.02
C LYS A 53 -2.39 10.97 6.53
N VAL A 54 -2.57 9.92 7.31
CA VAL A 54 -1.91 8.64 7.07
C VAL A 54 -2.87 7.47 6.98
N SER A 55 -2.57 6.51 6.11
CA SER A 55 -3.28 5.24 6.03
C SER A 55 -2.83 4.28 7.15
N PRO A 56 -3.61 3.23 7.46
CA PRO A 56 -3.05 2.09 8.20
C PRO A 56 -1.95 1.39 7.38
N TRP A 57 -1.01 0.76 8.07
CA TRP A 57 -0.05 -0.17 7.47
C TRP A 57 -0.79 -1.33 6.81
N THR A 58 -0.53 -1.56 5.52
CA THR A 58 -1.19 -2.60 4.74
C THR A 58 -0.16 -3.52 4.08
N GLN A 59 -0.35 -4.83 4.23
CA GLN A 59 0.51 -5.84 3.62
C GLN A 59 0.18 -5.99 2.13
N ALA A 60 1.19 -5.93 1.26
CA ALA A 60 1.00 -6.30 -0.15
C ALA A 60 0.72 -7.81 -0.25
N ALA A 61 -0.27 -8.18 -1.05
CA ALA A 61 -0.61 -9.58 -1.24
C ALA A 61 0.57 -10.31 -1.92
N SER A 62 1.15 -11.29 -1.23
CA SER A 62 2.20 -12.16 -1.74
C SER A 62 1.61 -13.25 -2.65
N GLY A 63 0.87 -12.85 -3.69
CA GLY A 63 0.25 -13.78 -4.64
C GLY A 63 1.02 -13.74 -5.96
N GLY A 64 1.54 -14.90 -6.38
CA GLY A 64 2.40 -15.04 -7.56
C GLY A 64 1.82 -14.42 -8.83
N SER A 65 2.72 -13.92 -9.68
CA SER A 65 2.46 -13.19 -10.94
C SER A 65 2.32 -11.66 -10.83
N GLY A 66 3.44 -11.00 -10.58
CA GLY A 66 3.92 -9.92 -11.46
C GLY A 66 3.30 -8.52 -11.36
N SER A 67 2.17 -8.31 -10.68
CA SER A 67 1.69 -6.94 -10.43
C SER A 67 1.39 -6.76 -8.95
N GLY A 68 2.38 -6.28 -8.19
CA GLY A 68 2.22 -5.89 -6.78
C GLY A 68 1.18 -4.78 -6.67
N ARG A 69 -0.09 -5.16 -6.49
CA ARG A 69 -1.20 -4.25 -6.20
C ARG A 69 -1.47 -4.28 -4.70
N LEU A 70 -1.76 -3.11 -4.15
CA LEU A 70 -2.04 -2.92 -2.74
C LEU A 70 -3.25 -2.02 -2.62
N ARG A 71 -4.22 -2.41 -1.79
CA ARG A 71 -5.34 -1.54 -1.38
C ARG A 71 -5.03 -1.04 0.02
N PHE A 72 -5.14 0.26 0.27
CA PHE A 72 -4.86 0.82 1.60
C PHE A 72 -6.08 0.66 2.51
N GLY A 73 -6.02 -0.28 3.46
CA GLY A 73 -7.17 -0.63 4.29
C GLY A 73 -8.40 -1.10 3.51
N GLN A 74 -9.57 -1.15 4.17
CA GLN A 74 -10.81 -1.62 3.52
C GLN A 74 -11.42 -0.58 2.56
N ARG A 75 -11.30 0.73 2.85
CA ARG A 75 -11.97 1.79 2.06
C ARG A 75 -11.00 2.72 1.34
N GLY A 76 -9.69 2.47 1.40
CA GLY A 76 -8.70 3.48 1.07
C GLY A 76 -8.43 4.40 2.26
N LEU A 77 -7.47 5.32 2.08
CA LEU A 77 -7.34 6.51 2.91
C LEU A 77 -8.31 7.57 2.39
N CYS A 78 -9.22 8.05 3.24
CA CYS A 78 -10.06 9.20 2.96
C CYS A 78 -9.75 10.27 4.01
N CYS A 79 -9.30 11.44 3.59
CA CYS A 79 -8.94 12.52 4.51
C CYS A 79 -9.31 13.88 3.93
N SER A 80 -9.60 14.85 4.81
CA SER A 80 -9.88 16.23 4.43
C SER A 80 -8.80 17.20 4.91
N PHE A 81 -8.57 18.22 4.10
CA PHE A 81 -7.80 19.41 4.43
C PHE A 81 -8.73 20.63 4.39
N PRO A 82 -8.99 21.29 5.53
CA PRO A 82 -9.81 22.49 5.57
C PRO A 82 -9.07 23.65 4.89
N LEU A 83 -9.62 24.21 3.81
CA LEU A 83 -8.98 25.29 3.06
C LEU A 83 -9.65 26.65 3.29
N GLU A 84 -10.80 26.67 3.97
CA GLU A 84 -11.54 27.89 4.27
C GLU A 84 -11.29 28.35 5.71
N THR A 85 -11.14 29.66 5.87
CA THR A 85 -10.86 30.32 7.15
C THR A 85 -11.96 30.18 8.21
N SER A 86 -13.11 29.58 7.87
CA SER A 86 -14.29 29.54 8.73
C SER A 86 -14.17 28.58 9.91
N GLN A 87 -13.45 27.46 9.78
CA GLN A 87 -13.21 26.55 10.90
C GLN A 87 -12.06 25.55 10.64
N GLY A 88 -11.01 25.61 11.46
CA GLY A 88 -9.94 24.60 11.50
C GLY A 88 -8.88 24.68 10.39
N ALA A 89 -9.01 25.58 9.41
CA ALA A 89 -7.94 25.85 8.46
C ALA A 89 -6.80 26.64 9.14
N PRO A 90 -5.54 26.25 8.93
CA PRO A 90 -4.40 27.04 9.39
C PRO A 90 -4.38 28.43 8.76
N ALA A 91 -3.79 29.41 9.45
CA ALA A 91 -3.66 30.78 8.95
C ALA A 91 -2.98 30.88 7.56
N LEU A 92 -2.14 29.89 7.22
CA LEU A 92 -1.51 29.78 5.91
C LEU A 92 -2.55 29.67 4.76
N ALA A 93 -3.71 29.05 5.01
CA ALA A 93 -4.79 28.93 4.03
C ALA A 93 -5.44 30.27 3.67
N ALA A 94 -5.29 31.29 4.52
CA ALA A 94 -5.84 32.62 4.27
C ALA A 94 -5.03 33.43 3.24
N ASP A 95 -3.83 32.97 2.86
CA ASP A 95 -3.03 33.65 1.83
C ASP A 95 -3.71 33.51 0.45
N VAL A 96 -3.87 34.62 -0.26
CA VAL A 96 -4.45 34.64 -1.62
C VAL A 96 -3.64 33.78 -2.59
N ARG A 97 -2.32 33.66 -2.37
CA ARG A 97 -1.42 32.81 -3.16
C ARG A 97 -1.27 31.40 -2.61
N PHE A 98 -2.06 31.02 -1.60
CA PHE A 98 -1.95 29.71 -0.96
C PHE A 98 -2.04 28.56 -1.96
N ALA A 99 -3.01 28.59 -2.88
CA ALA A 99 -3.22 27.53 -3.86
C ALA A 99 -2.02 27.34 -4.81
N ASP A 100 -1.35 28.43 -5.18
CA ASP A 100 -0.20 28.41 -6.11
C ASP A 100 1.12 28.05 -5.41
N ALA A 101 1.26 28.47 -4.16
CA ALA A 101 2.46 28.23 -3.35
C ALA A 101 2.48 26.86 -2.65
N THR A 102 1.35 26.16 -2.62
CA THR A 102 1.17 24.92 -1.87
C THR A 102 1.14 23.71 -2.81
N ARG A 103 1.71 22.60 -2.34
CA ARG A 103 1.70 21.31 -3.03
C ARG A 103 1.18 20.24 -2.07
N LEU A 104 0.43 19.28 -2.60
CA LEU A 104 0.14 18.04 -1.90
C LEU A 104 1.36 17.12 -2.05
N ARG A 105 2.05 16.89 -0.93
CA ARG A 105 3.10 15.89 -0.79
C ARG A 105 2.47 14.54 -0.49
N VAL A 106 2.82 13.58 -1.32
CA VAL A 106 2.28 12.24 -1.30
C VAL A 106 3.45 11.28 -1.15
N ARG A 107 3.55 10.63 0.01
CA ARG A 107 4.62 9.66 0.32
C ARG A 107 4.06 8.27 0.45
N LEU A 108 4.74 7.31 -0.15
CA LEU A 108 4.58 5.89 0.15
C LEU A 108 5.72 5.48 1.07
N LEU A 109 5.38 5.02 2.26
CA LEU A 109 6.31 4.50 3.24
C LEU A 109 6.33 2.97 3.14
N ALA A 110 7.50 2.37 3.15
CA ALA A 110 7.69 0.93 3.25
C ALA A 110 8.30 0.59 4.61
N SER A 111 7.71 -0.39 5.30
CA SER A 111 8.29 -0.96 6.51
C SER A 111 9.44 -1.89 6.13
N MET A 112 10.61 -1.67 6.72
CA MET A 112 11.78 -2.55 6.56
C MET A 112 11.66 -3.85 7.36
N VAL A 113 10.55 -4.08 8.05
CA VAL A 113 10.29 -5.31 8.81
C VAL A 113 9.88 -6.45 7.86
N PRO A 114 10.69 -7.53 7.71
CA PRO A 114 10.52 -8.53 6.65
C PRO A 114 9.21 -9.33 6.70
N SER A 115 8.56 -9.42 7.87
CA SER A 115 7.16 -9.85 8.03
C SER A 115 6.74 -9.79 9.50
N GLN A 116 5.47 -9.45 9.77
CA GLN A 116 4.88 -9.61 11.11
C GLN A 116 5.09 -11.03 11.64
N ASN A 117 5.00 -12.06 10.80
CA ASN A 117 5.17 -13.46 11.24
C ASN A 117 6.58 -13.78 11.75
N ALA A 118 7.62 -13.09 11.30
CA ALA A 118 8.97 -13.25 11.83
C ALA A 118 9.10 -12.55 13.19
N VAL A 119 8.62 -11.31 13.28
CA VAL A 119 8.65 -10.52 14.53
C VAL A 119 7.75 -11.12 15.60
N LEU A 120 6.52 -11.52 15.25
CA LEU A 120 5.58 -12.20 16.13
C LEU A 120 6.13 -13.56 16.59
N ARG A 121 6.83 -14.33 15.74
CA ARG A 121 7.46 -15.58 16.19
C ARG A 121 8.63 -15.35 17.16
N ALA A 122 9.35 -14.24 17.03
CA ALA A 122 10.40 -13.86 17.97
C ALA A 122 9.80 -13.32 19.27
N ALA A 123 8.78 -12.46 19.19
CA ALA A 123 8.15 -11.80 20.33
C ALA A 123 7.21 -12.70 21.13
N ALA A 124 6.47 -13.61 20.48
CA ALA A 124 5.55 -14.56 21.13
C ALA A 124 6.30 -15.59 22.01
N LYS A 125 7.62 -15.70 21.90
CA LYS A 125 8.44 -16.49 22.83
C LYS A 125 8.67 -15.79 24.17
N ILE A 126 8.39 -14.50 24.27
CA ILE A 126 8.82 -13.66 25.40
C ILE A 126 7.66 -12.83 25.98
N LEU A 127 6.66 -12.46 25.17
CA LEU A 127 5.62 -11.50 25.57
C LEU A 127 4.18 -11.96 25.26
N PRO A 128 3.20 -11.59 26.10
CA PRO A 128 1.76 -11.75 25.82
C PRO A 128 1.32 -11.07 24.51
N SER A 129 0.39 -11.70 23.79
CA SER A 129 -0.10 -11.28 22.47
C SER A 129 -0.75 -9.89 22.40
N SER A 130 -1.24 -9.35 23.53
CA SER A 130 -1.80 -7.99 23.58
C SER A 130 -0.73 -6.90 23.49
N ILE A 131 0.53 -7.21 23.83
CA ILE A 131 1.66 -6.27 23.75
C ILE A 131 2.30 -6.30 22.36
N THR A 132 2.24 -7.45 21.68
CA THR A 132 2.94 -7.65 20.40
C THR A 132 2.38 -6.79 19.26
N ASP A 133 1.09 -6.48 19.27
CA ASP A 133 0.48 -5.64 18.25
C ASP A 133 0.93 -4.17 18.35
N GLY A 134 1.08 -3.65 19.58
CA GLY A 134 1.58 -2.29 19.83
C GLY A 134 3.03 -2.13 19.37
N VAL A 135 3.90 -3.06 19.78
CA VAL A 135 5.32 -3.07 19.42
C VAL A 135 5.52 -3.17 17.90
N SER A 136 4.68 -3.94 17.21
CA SER A 136 4.81 -4.09 15.75
C SER A 136 4.54 -2.80 14.99
N LYS A 137 3.62 -1.95 15.47
CA LYS A 137 3.30 -0.66 14.86
C LYS A 137 4.39 0.35 15.11
N GLU A 138 4.90 0.43 16.33
CA GLU A 138 6.03 1.31 16.66
C GLU A 138 7.27 0.97 15.84
N LEU A 139 7.58 -0.33 15.71
CA LEU A 139 8.67 -0.79 14.86
C LEU A 139 8.47 -0.40 13.40
N ASP A 140 7.26 -0.52 12.86
CA ASP A 140 7.00 -0.07 11.50
C ASP A 140 7.23 1.42 11.32
N GLU A 141 6.78 2.26 12.26
CA GLU A 141 7.01 3.71 12.16
C GLU A 141 8.50 4.06 12.27
N VAL A 142 9.24 3.39 13.16
CA VAL A 142 10.68 3.63 13.36
C VAL A 142 11.51 3.12 12.18
N THR A 143 11.08 2.04 11.54
CA THR A 143 11.78 1.42 10.40
C THR A 143 11.19 1.78 9.05
N ALA A 144 10.23 2.72 9.03
CA ALA A 144 9.63 3.19 7.81
C ALA A 144 10.67 3.97 6.99
N ASP A 145 10.85 3.57 5.74
CA ASP A 145 11.58 4.36 4.76
C ASP A 145 10.63 4.89 3.69
N VAL A 146 10.98 6.03 3.11
CA VAL A 146 10.21 6.62 2.00
C VAL A 146 10.54 5.82 0.75
N GLU A 147 9.63 4.93 0.34
CA GLU A 147 9.76 4.14 -0.89
C GLU A 147 9.59 5.03 -2.12
N ALA A 148 8.63 5.96 -2.07
CA ALA A 148 8.35 6.87 -3.16
C ALA A 148 7.67 8.17 -2.72
N GLU A 149 7.88 9.24 -3.48
CA GLU A 149 7.29 10.55 -3.23
C GLU A 149 6.82 11.22 -4.53
N VAL A 150 5.73 11.99 -4.45
CA VAL A 150 5.35 12.95 -5.48
C VAL A 150 4.81 14.24 -4.85
N LEU A 151 5.09 15.37 -5.50
CA LEU A 151 4.56 16.68 -5.15
C LEU A 151 3.59 17.12 -6.25
N ILE A 152 2.31 17.30 -5.88
CA ILE A 152 1.25 17.70 -6.82
C ILE A 152 0.86 19.15 -6.49
N PRO A 153 0.96 20.12 -7.42
CA PRO A 153 0.52 21.49 -7.17
C PRO A 153 -0.94 21.55 -6.73
N LEU A 154 -1.24 22.25 -5.64
CA LEU A 154 -2.60 22.33 -5.10
C LEU A 154 -3.56 23.00 -6.10
N ALA A 155 -3.09 24.02 -6.82
CA ALA A 155 -3.85 24.64 -7.93
C ALA A 155 -4.34 23.61 -8.97
N ASN A 156 -3.51 22.61 -9.33
CA ASN A 156 -3.92 21.57 -10.27
C ASN A 156 -5.05 20.72 -9.68
N ILE A 157 -4.95 20.35 -8.41
CA ILE A 157 -5.95 19.56 -7.70
C ILE A 157 -7.28 20.31 -7.64
N LEU A 158 -7.25 21.59 -7.24
CA LEU A 158 -8.44 22.44 -7.09
C LEU A 158 -9.08 22.82 -8.44
N SER A 159 -8.33 22.74 -9.53
CA SER A 159 -8.86 22.91 -10.89
C SER A 159 -9.52 21.64 -11.46
N GLY A 160 -9.60 20.56 -10.67
CA GLY A 160 -10.08 19.25 -11.11
C GLY A 160 -9.09 18.46 -11.98
N ARG A 161 -7.81 18.89 -12.03
CA ARG A 161 -6.72 18.28 -12.82
C ARG A 161 -5.79 17.45 -11.95
N THR A 162 -6.33 16.51 -11.17
CA THR A 162 -5.51 15.57 -10.38
C THR A 162 -4.92 14.48 -11.28
N GLY A 163 -3.60 14.53 -11.51
CA GLY A 163 -2.85 13.59 -12.35
C GLY A 163 -1.83 14.32 -13.23
N PHE A 164 -0.68 13.70 -13.55
CA PHE A 164 0.31 14.32 -14.44
C PHE A 164 -0.23 14.48 -15.87
N ALA A 165 -1.23 13.69 -16.23
CA ALA A 165 -2.12 14.00 -17.33
C ALA A 165 -3.44 14.50 -16.74
N ALA A 166 -3.86 15.70 -17.11
CA ALA A 166 -5.23 16.20 -16.94
C ALA A 166 -6.27 15.35 -17.72
N ASP A 167 -5.86 14.20 -18.24
CA ASP A 167 -6.70 13.23 -18.90
C ASP A 167 -7.44 12.40 -17.85
N ARG A 168 -8.75 12.64 -17.76
CA ARG A 168 -9.72 11.72 -17.15
C ARG A 168 -9.52 10.25 -17.61
N ALA A 169 -8.84 10.04 -18.75
CA ALA A 169 -8.50 8.73 -19.29
C ALA A 169 -7.65 7.86 -18.34
N LEU A 170 -6.84 8.45 -17.45
CA LEU A 170 -6.02 7.68 -16.50
C LEU A 170 -6.76 7.34 -15.20
N GLY A 171 -8.06 7.63 -15.05
CA GLY A 171 -8.87 7.11 -13.94
C GLY A 171 -8.32 7.41 -12.53
N GLY A 172 -7.68 8.57 -12.36
CA GLY A 172 -7.10 9.01 -11.08
C GLY A 172 -5.74 8.41 -10.73
N TRP A 173 -5.06 7.71 -11.65
CA TRP A 173 -3.72 7.17 -11.38
C TRP A 173 -2.64 8.26 -11.43
N VAL A 174 -1.99 8.47 -10.29
CA VAL A 174 -0.85 9.37 -10.10
C VAL A 174 0.44 8.54 -10.08
N PRO A 175 1.43 8.84 -10.93
CA PRO A 175 2.72 8.18 -10.85
C PRO A 175 3.49 8.64 -9.61
N LEU A 176 4.09 7.69 -8.92
CA LEU A 176 4.98 7.96 -7.79
C LEU A 176 6.43 7.78 -8.23
N ARG A 177 7.30 8.69 -7.82
CA ARG A 177 8.74 8.60 -8.12
C ARG A 177 9.44 7.88 -6.98
N PRO A 178 10.18 6.79 -7.24
CA PRO A 178 10.99 6.13 -6.22
C PRO A 178 11.91 7.14 -5.54
N SER A 179 11.98 7.09 -4.21
CA SER A 179 12.91 7.92 -3.47
C SER A 179 14.32 7.35 -3.62
N THR A 180 15.26 8.16 -4.11
CA THR A 180 16.67 7.73 -4.26
C THR A 180 17.50 7.88 -2.99
N VAL A 181 16.87 8.21 -1.86
CA VAL A 181 17.55 8.74 -0.67
C VAL A 181 18.38 7.70 0.10
N GLY A 182 18.30 6.40 -0.23
CA GLY A 182 19.02 5.33 0.47
C GLY A 182 20.28 4.77 -0.19
N SER A 183 20.71 5.25 -1.37
CA SER A 183 21.89 4.69 -2.06
C SER A 183 23.14 5.55 -1.81
N GLU A 184 23.57 5.61 -0.56
CA GLU A 184 24.82 6.27 -0.13
C GLU A 184 26.08 5.42 -0.37
N ASP A 185 25.99 4.30 -1.10
CA ASP A 185 27.18 3.60 -1.60
C ASP A 185 27.70 4.32 -2.85
N GLY A 186 28.39 5.43 -2.59
CA GLY A 186 29.06 6.30 -3.56
C GLY A 186 30.18 5.61 -4.35
N ARG A 187 29.81 4.70 -5.26
CA ARG A 187 30.68 4.27 -6.36
C ARG A 187 30.04 4.60 -7.70
N GLY A 188 30.33 5.82 -8.14
CA GLY A 188 30.53 6.20 -9.54
C GLY A 188 29.67 5.47 -10.56
N ALA A 189 28.41 5.86 -10.67
CA ALA A 189 27.63 5.61 -11.85
C ALA A 189 27.19 6.96 -12.42
N THR A 190 28.02 7.52 -13.31
CA THR A 190 27.56 8.39 -14.39
C THR A 190 26.57 7.56 -15.24
N ARG A 191 25.33 7.45 -14.77
CA ARG A 191 24.24 6.86 -15.54
C ARG A 191 23.53 8.00 -16.26
N CYS A 192 23.52 7.86 -17.57
CA CYS A 192 22.73 8.65 -18.50
C CYS A 192 21.28 8.77 -18.00
N GLU A 193 20.67 9.92 -18.30
CA GLU A 193 19.30 10.31 -18.00
C GLU A 193 18.25 9.37 -18.62
N GLU A 194 18.18 8.13 -18.16
CA GLU A 194 17.06 7.23 -18.43
C GLU A 194 16.18 7.27 -17.18
N GLU A 195 15.16 8.14 -17.19
CA GLU A 195 14.15 8.22 -16.13
C GLU A 195 13.62 6.80 -15.90
N PRO A 196 13.85 6.18 -14.73
CA PRO A 196 13.48 4.79 -14.52
C PRO A 196 11.99 4.65 -14.80
N PRO A 197 11.54 3.58 -15.48
CA PRO A 197 10.15 3.43 -15.84
C PRO A 197 9.29 3.55 -14.58
N LEU A 198 8.30 4.45 -14.62
CA LEU A 198 7.36 4.70 -13.54
C LEU A 198 6.61 3.40 -13.23
N SER A 199 7.17 2.59 -12.34
CA SER A 199 6.62 1.31 -11.93
C SER A 199 5.48 1.53 -10.95
N LEU A 200 5.60 2.54 -10.09
CA LEU A 200 4.67 2.77 -9.00
C LEU A 200 3.60 3.80 -9.38
N TRP A 201 2.35 3.39 -9.25
CA TRP A 201 1.19 4.26 -9.48
C TRP A 201 0.25 4.19 -8.29
N MET A 202 -0.39 5.31 -7.97
CA MET A 202 -1.36 5.42 -6.89
C MET A 202 -2.65 6.08 -7.34
N GLN A 203 -3.78 5.49 -6.99
CA GLN A 203 -5.08 5.98 -7.40
C GLN A 203 -5.60 7.02 -6.39
N MET A 204 -5.76 8.27 -6.84
CA MET A 204 -6.11 9.44 -6.02
C MET A 204 -7.29 10.23 -6.62
N TYR A 205 -8.15 10.78 -5.75
CA TYR A 205 -9.30 11.59 -6.15
C TYR A 205 -9.47 12.81 -5.26
N ALA A 206 -9.94 13.92 -5.83
CA ALA A 206 -10.31 15.14 -5.12
C ALA A 206 -11.83 15.43 -5.20
N VAL A 207 -12.47 15.65 -4.06
CA VAL A 207 -13.92 15.99 -3.98
C VAL A 207 -14.06 17.53 -3.86
N PRO A 208 -15.09 18.16 -4.47
CA PRO A 208 -16.28 17.58 -5.10
C PRO A 208 -16.09 17.07 -6.55
N ASP A 209 -15.00 17.41 -7.22
CA ASP A 209 -14.86 17.19 -8.67
C ASP A 209 -15.02 15.72 -9.10
N HIS A 210 -14.63 14.78 -8.22
CA HIS A 210 -14.70 13.35 -8.48
C HIS A 210 -15.85 12.65 -7.75
N GLU A 211 -16.71 13.37 -7.01
CA GLU A 211 -17.74 12.81 -6.11
C GLU A 211 -18.65 11.80 -6.83
N ALA A 212 -19.13 12.13 -8.03
CA ALA A 212 -20.04 11.29 -8.80
C ALA A 212 -19.41 9.99 -9.32
N MET A 213 -18.08 9.93 -9.44
CA MET A 213 -17.38 8.76 -9.99
C MET A 213 -16.94 7.77 -8.90
N LEU A 214 -16.79 8.23 -7.66
CA LEU A 214 -16.28 7.43 -6.55
C LEU A 214 -17.04 6.12 -6.31
N PRO A 215 -18.39 6.07 -6.30
CA PRO A 215 -19.11 4.81 -6.06
C PRO A 215 -18.84 3.75 -7.13
N LYS A 216 -18.80 4.16 -8.41
CA LYS A 216 -18.53 3.26 -9.53
C LYS A 216 -17.12 2.67 -9.46
N LEU A 217 -16.14 3.50 -9.09
CA LEU A 217 -14.74 3.09 -9.00
C LEU A 217 -14.49 2.18 -7.79
N GLN A 218 -15.16 2.43 -6.66
CA GLN A 218 -15.17 1.54 -5.52
C GLN A 218 -15.74 0.16 -5.89
N ALA A 219 -16.86 0.12 -6.60
CA ALA A 219 -17.45 -1.12 -7.08
C ALA A 219 -16.50 -1.89 -8.03
N GLN A 220 -15.83 -1.20 -8.96
CA GLN A 220 -14.84 -1.83 -9.85
C GLN A 220 -13.65 -2.43 -9.09
N LEU A 221 -13.14 -1.74 -8.06
CA LEU A 221 -12.06 -2.27 -7.22
C LEU A 221 -12.51 -3.48 -6.40
N GLU A 222 -13.75 -3.50 -5.95
CA GLU A 222 -14.33 -4.63 -5.21
C GLU A 222 -14.53 -5.85 -6.12
N GLU A 223 -15.00 -5.63 -7.35
CA GLU A 223 -15.13 -6.67 -8.37
C GLU A 223 -13.76 -7.27 -8.73
N GLU A 224 -12.76 -6.42 -9.00
CA GLU A 224 -11.38 -6.85 -9.28
C GLU A 224 -10.79 -7.66 -8.13
N ARG A 225 -11.05 -7.25 -6.89
CA ARG A 225 -10.62 -8.00 -5.70
C ARG A 225 -11.32 -9.36 -5.63
N ALA A 226 -12.63 -9.41 -5.79
CA ALA A 226 -13.38 -10.67 -5.79
C ALA A 226 -12.87 -11.61 -6.89
N ARG A 227 -12.49 -11.07 -8.05
CA ARG A 227 -11.85 -11.82 -9.13
C ARG A 227 -10.49 -12.38 -8.72
N GLN A 228 -9.64 -11.57 -8.08
CA GLN A 228 -8.34 -12.02 -7.57
C GLN A 228 -8.47 -13.10 -6.49
N ASP A 229 -9.41 -12.94 -5.55
CA ASP A 229 -9.66 -13.92 -4.49
C ASP A 229 -10.10 -15.28 -5.08
N ARG A 230 -10.94 -15.27 -6.12
CA ARG A 230 -11.33 -16.49 -6.86
C ARG A 230 -10.15 -17.16 -7.54
N LEU A 231 -9.27 -16.38 -8.19
CA LEU A 231 -8.08 -16.90 -8.87
C LEU A 231 -7.03 -17.44 -7.88
N GLY A 232 -6.81 -16.76 -6.76
CA GLY A 232 -5.91 -17.21 -5.70
C GLY A 232 -6.44 -18.43 -4.94
N GLY A 233 -7.76 -18.55 -4.79
CA GLY A 233 -8.41 -19.71 -4.18
C GLY A 233 -8.35 -20.97 -5.06
N ALA A 234 -8.45 -20.81 -6.39
CA ALA A 234 -8.40 -21.93 -7.33
C ALA A 234 -7.03 -22.66 -7.35
N GLN A 235 -5.95 -21.97 -6.96
CA GLN A 235 -4.60 -22.55 -6.92
C GLN A 235 -4.31 -23.38 -5.65
N ARG A 236 -5.24 -23.44 -4.70
CA ARG A 236 -5.15 -24.24 -3.46
C ARG A 236 -6.08 -25.46 -3.45
N GLN A 237 -6.34 -26.09 -4.61
CA GLN A 237 -6.88 -27.45 -4.54
C GLN A 237 -5.73 -28.42 -4.18
N PRO A 238 -5.78 -29.11 -3.02
CA PRO A 238 -4.92 -30.26 -2.80
C PRO A 238 -5.31 -31.32 -3.84
N GLY A 239 -4.37 -31.72 -4.68
CA GLY A 239 -4.59 -32.80 -5.63
C GLY A 239 -5.10 -34.05 -4.89
N PRO A 240 -6.11 -34.76 -5.41
CA PRO A 240 -6.56 -36.01 -4.84
C PRO A 240 -5.54 -37.10 -5.19
N GLY A 241 -4.60 -37.37 -4.29
CA GLY A 241 -3.70 -38.50 -4.32
C GLY A 241 -3.06 -38.65 -2.94
N SER A 242 -3.00 -39.81 -2.28
CA SER A 242 -3.15 -41.18 -2.74
C SER A 242 -3.70 -41.99 -1.57
N ALA A 243 -4.82 -42.67 -1.77
CA ALA A 243 -5.21 -43.80 -0.94
C ALA A 243 -4.37 -45.01 -1.37
N GLY A 244 -3.65 -45.61 -0.41
CA GLY A 244 -2.97 -46.90 -0.58
C GLY A 244 -1.46 -46.82 -0.48
N ASP A 245 -0.92 -47.15 0.69
CA ASP A 245 -0.10 -48.36 0.76
C ASP A 245 -0.03 -48.90 2.21
N THR A 246 -0.87 -49.90 2.43
CA THR A 246 -0.60 -51.17 3.10
C THR A 246 0.59 -51.21 4.07
N ALA A 247 0.26 -51.22 5.36
CA ALA A 247 1.15 -51.65 6.43
C ALA A 247 1.57 -53.11 6.20
N CYS A 248 2.79 -53.34 5.72
CA CYS A 248 3.44 -54.64 5.84
C CYS A 248 4.20 -54.68 7.17
N ALA A 249 3.64 -55.45 8.10
CA ALA A 249 4.20 -55.71 9.42
C ALA A 249 5.59 -56.35 9.32
N ARG A 250 6.56 -55.80 10.06
CA ARG A 250 7.84 -56.43 10.42
C ARG A 250 7.57 -57.68 11.30
N PRO A 251 8.12 -58.85 10.98
CA PRO A 251 8.40 -59.87 11.99
C PRO A 251 9.83 -59.69 12.52
N ALA A 252 9.96 -60.00 13.81
CA ALA A 252 11.16 -59.84 14.62
C ALA A 252 12.31 -60.78 14.22
N GLN A 253 13.54 -60.27 14.34
CA GLN A 253 14.78 -61.05 14.36
C GLN A 253 15.08 -61.54 15.77
N ALA A 254 15.47 -62.82 15.90
CA ALA A 254 16.56 -63.38 16.72
C ALA A 254 16.37 -64.92 16.89
N PRO A 255 17.39 -65.71 17.29
CA PRO A 255 18.80 -65.69 16.93
C PRO A 255 19.36 -67.09 16.54
N ALA A 256 20.66 -67.10 16.24
CA ALA A 256 21.61 -68.20 15.97
C ALA A 256 21.32 -69.63 16.47
N GLY A 257 21.66 -70.61 15.63
CA GLY A 257 21.97 -72.00 15.98
C GLY A 257 22.66 -72.69 14.79
N GLY A 258 23.91 -73.12 14.97
CA GLY A 258 24.80 -73.55 13.87
C GLY A 258 24.81 -75.05 13.56
N SER A 259 25.98 -75.51 13.10
CA SER A 259 26.40 -76.87 12.70
C SER A 259 26.24 -77.14 11.18
N SER A 260 27.31 -77.09 10.38
CA SER A 260 28.41 -78.07 10.21
C SER A 260 28.11 -79.13 9.14
N ALA A 261 28.97 -79.19 8.11
CA ALA A 261 29.69 -80.37 7.61
C ALA A 261 29.72 -80.54 6.07
N ALA A 262 30.96 -80.70 5.58
CA ALA A 262 31.43 -81.60 4.51
C ALA A 262 30.80 -81.51 3.10
N GLY A 263 31.55 -81.13 2.07
CA GLY A 263 32.40 -82.05 1.26
C GLY A 263 31.70 -82.26 -0.10
N ALA A 264 32.30 -82.54 -1.26
CA ALA A 264 33.64 -82.83 -1.74
C ALA A 264 33.69 -82.36 -3.23
N ALA A 265 34.79 -81.74 -3.70
CA ALA A 265 35.72 -82.29 -4.70
C ALA A 265 35.07 -83.09 -5.87
N ARG A 266 35.03 -82.51 -7.08
CA ARG A 266 35.93 -82.78 -8.26
C ARG A 266 35.30 -83.75 -9.28
N PRO A 267 35.85 -83.89 -10.50
CA PRO A 267 36.80 -83.04 -11.23
C PRO A 267 36.16 -82.18 -12.34
#